data_AF-A0A3D4Z0K2-F1
#
_entry.id   AF-A0A3D4Z0K2-F1
#
_cell.length_a   1.000
_cell.length_b   1.000
_cell.length_c   1.000
_cell.angle_alpha   90.00
_cell.angle_beta   90.00
_cell.angle_gamma   90.00
#
_symmetry.space_group_name_H-M   'P 1'
#
loop_
_entity.id
_entity.type
_entity.pdbx_description
1 polymer ?
#
loop_
_entity_poly.entity_id
_entity_poly.type
_entity_poly.pdbx_seq_one_letter_code
_entity_poly.pdbx_strand_id
1 'polypeptide(L)'
;MSSSRTARGLFPTFCIIITSFFAGLGATQAALPTIPFTPHELKEGNHSVSSLIAVPQVGQGQLSYSYNIAIPAGRGVTPKLQLEYSSGARYSEFGYGWQLSIPTIERSQRKGIVDYNSDLFLFREGHSTTQLIPTGETTPNGGKVYRERVEKSFNQYIRYGNTWRVLGNGLRYELGT
;
A
#
# COMPACT_ATOMS: atom_id res chain seq x y z
N MET A 1 71.68 35.71 -19.38
CA MET A 1 71.50 35.95 -17.92
C MET A 1 70.57 37.13 -17.73
N SER A 2 69.61 37.01 -16.80
CA SER A 2 68.64 38.04 -16.33
C SER A 2 67.47 38.36 -17.30
N SER A 3 66.31 37.71 -17.23
CA SER A 3 65.20 37.82 -16.25
C SER A 3 64.45 39.17 -16.27
N SER A 4 63.21 39.18 -16.80
CA SER A 4 62.11 40.00 -16.24
C SER A 4 60.72 39.43 -16.60
N ARG A 5 60.18 38.70 -15.62
CA ARG A 5 58.79 38.53 -15.15
C ARG A 5 57.62 38.72 -16.15
N THR A 6 56.98 37.59 -16.42
CA THR A 6 55.65 37.35 -16.97
C THR A 6 54.52 38.06 -16.21
N ALA A 7 53.54 38.56 -16.98
CA ALA A 7 52.37 39.31 -16.54
C ALA A 7 51.41 38.47 -15.68
N ARG A 8 50.94 39.05 -14.56
CA ARG A 8 49.82 38.54 -13.77
C ARG A 8 48.50 38.91 -14.46
N GLY A 9 47.92 37.97 -15.19
CA GLY A 9 46.54 38.08 -15.69
C GLY A 9 45.55 37.86 -14.55
N LEU A 10 44.82 38.91 -14.20
CA LEU A 10 43.70 38.88 -13.25
C LEU A 10 42.46 38.42 -14.02
N PHE A 11 42.06 37.15 -13.89
CA PHE A 11 40.77 36.67 -14.41
C PHE A 11 39.69 36.89 -13.35
N PRO A 12 38.70 37.78 -13.55
CA PRO A 12 37.59 37.90 -12.61
C PRO A 12 36.63 36.72 -12.82
N THR A 13 36.53 35.87 -11.81
CA THR A 13 35.59 34.76 -11.73
C THR A 13 34.16 35.32 -11.62
N PHE A 14 33.45 35.38 -12.74
CA PHE A 14 32.03 35.75 -12.77
C PHE A 14 31.19 34.55 -12.30
N CYS A 15 30.65 34.62 -11.08
CA CYS A 15 29.72 33.64 -10.55
C CYS A 15 28.30 34.00 -11.01
N ILE A 16 27.75 33.28 -11.99
CA ILE A 16 26.38 33.48 -12.49
C ILE A 16 25.43 32.74 -11.56
N ILE A 17 24.68 33.47 -10.73
CA ILE A 17 23.59 32.92 -9.94
C ILE A 17 22.37 32.80 -10.85
N ILE A 18 22.08 31.58 -11.31
CA ILE A 18 20.86 31.28 -12.07
C ILE A 18 19.73 31.08 -11.04
N THR A 19 18.88 32.10 -10.88
CA THR A 19 17.62 31.96 -10.17
C THR A 19 16.60 31.30 -11.10
N SER A 20 16.43 29.99 -10.96
CA SER A 20 15.36 29.24 -11.64
C SER A 20 14.00 29.59 -11.04
N PHE A 21 13.24 30.42 -11.75
CA PHE A 21 11.82 30.63 -11.49
C PHE A 21 11.05 29.37 -11.91
N PHE A 22 10.76 28.50 -10.95
CA PHE A 22 9.93 27.31 -11.20
C PHE A 22 8.47 27.77 -11.23
N ALA A 23 7.92 27.95 -12.43
CA ALA A 23 6.49 28.18 -12.62
C ALA A 23 5.73 26.92 -12.19
N GLY A 24 5.07 26.97 -11.04
CA GLY A 24 4.24 25.89 -10.55
C GLY A 24 3.06 25.64 -11.50
N LEU A 25 3.12 24.55 -12.26
CA LEU A 25 1.94 23.95 -12.87
C LEU A 25 1.07 23.39 -11.75
N GLY A 26 0.10 24.17 -11.30
CA GLY A 26 -1.00 23.64 -10.49
C GLY A 26 -1.76 22.62 -11.33
N ALA A 27 -1.91 21.40 -10.81
CA ALA A 27 -2.77 20.40 -11.43
C ALA A 27 -4.19 20.96 -11.49
N THR A 28 -4.73 21.18 -12.70
CA THR A 28 -6.14 21.45 -12.89
C THR A 28 -6.88 20.14 -12.60
N GLN A 29 -7.40 20.01 -11.39
CA GLN A 29 -8.22 18.88 -11.02
C GLN A 29 -9.51 18.93 -11.85
N ALA A 30 -9.67 17.99 -12.77
CA ALA A 30 -10.91 17.83 -13.51
C ALA A 30 -12.06 17.57 -12.54
N ALA A 31 -13.18 18.26 -12.74
CA ALA A 31 -14.37 18.10 -11.92
C ALA A 31 -14.81 16.63 -11.94
N LEU A 32 -14.97 16.06 -10.73
CA LEU A 32 -15.35 14.66 -10.54
C LEU A 32 -16.74 14.41 -11.15
N PRO A 33 -16.98 13.24 -11.80
CA PRO A 33 -18.29 12.89 -12.31
C PRO A 33 -19.28 12.81 -11.14
N THR A 34 -20.22 13.75 -11.09
CA THR A 34 -21.26 13.82 -10.06
C THR A 34 -22.51 13.13 -10.60
N ILE A 35 -22.99 12.10 -9.90
CA ILE A 35 -24.29 11.50 -10.20
C ILE A 35 -25.35 12.43 -9.60
N PRO A 36 -26.29 12.98 -10.39
CA PRO A 36 -27.29 13.89 -9.85
C PRO A 36 -28.24 13.13 -8.91
N PHE A 37 -28.32 13.57 -7.66
CA PHE A 37 -29.27 13.08 -6.65
C PHE A 37 -30.13 14.27 -6.19
N THR A 38 -31.43 14.17 -6.39
CA THR A 38 -32.44 15.10 -5.86
C THR A 38 -33.21 14.39 -4.74
N PRO A 39 -33.01 14.75 -3.46
CA PRO A 39 -33.77 14.17 -2.37
C PRO A 39 -35.21 14.71 -2.36
N HIS A 40 -36.17 13.83 -2.08
CA HIS A 40 -37.58 14.18 -1.87
C HIS A 40 -37.86 14.06 -0.36
N GLU A 41 -37.58 15.12 0.42
CA GLU A 41 -37.59 15.07 1.89
C GLU A 41 -38.98 15.31 2.50
N LEU A 42 -39.29 14.58 3.56
CA LEU A 42 -40.24 15.00 4.60
C LEU A 42 -39.45 15.56 5.79
N LYS A 43 -40.03 16.56 6.43
CA LYS A 43 -39.43 17.45 7.43
C LYS A 43 -39.11 16.75 8.76
N GLU A 44 -38.11 15.88 8.85
CA GLU A 44 -37.53 15.46 10.14
C GLU A 44 -36.18 14.74 9.95
N GLY A 45 -35.16 15.18 10.70
CA GLY A 45 -33.87 14.50 10.82
C GLY A 45 -32.78 15.02 9.88
N ASN A 46 -31.55 15.03 10.36
CA ASN A 46 -30.32 15.30 9.62
C ASN A 46 -30.03 14.22 8.55
N HIS A 47 -30.70 14.31 7.42
CA HIS A 47 -30.59 13.44 6.24
C HIS A 47 -29.42 13.80 5.30
N SER A 48 -28.26 14.14 5.85
CA SER A 48 -27.07 14.32 5.00
C SER A 48 -26.65 12.97 4.41
N VAL A 49 -26.88 12.78 3.12
CA VAL A 49 -26.25 11.69 2.36
C VAL A 49 -24.77 12.04 2.22
N SER A 50 -23.94 11.56 3.13
CA SER A 50 -22.49 11.60 2.97
C SER A 50 -22.12 10.69 1.80
N SER A 51 -21.81 11.28 0.65
CA SER A 51 -21.29 10.52 -0.48
C SER A 51 -19.94 9.92 -0.08
N LEU A 52 -19.85 8.59 -0.12
CA LEU A 52 -18.60 7.87 0.06
C LEU A 52 -17.79 8.00 -1.24
N ILE A 53 -17.22 9.19 -1.46
CA ILE A 53 -16.36 9.46 -2.61
C ILE A 53 -14.96 8.97 -2.24
N ALA A 54 -14.52 7.85 -2.80
CA ALA A 54 -13.08 7.59 -2.80
C ALA A 54 -12.39 8.49 -3.82
N VAL A 55 -11.26 9.07 -3.45
CA VAL A 55 -10.49 9.95 -4.31
C VAL A 55 -9.52 9.10 -5.13
N PRO A 56 -9.59 9.11 -6.48
CA PRO A 56 -8.65 8.37 -7.29
C PRO A 56 -7.22 8.86 -7.06
N GLN A 57 -6.29 7.93 -6.83
CA GLN A 57 -4.86 8.19 -6.69
C GLN A 57 -4.12 7.65 -7.90
N VAL A 58 -3.12 8.38 -8.38
CA VAL A 58 -2.26 7.93 -9.48
C VAL A 58 -0.85 7.75 -8.94
N GLY A 59 -0.30 6.55 -9.07
CA GLY A 59 1.05 6.20 -8.63
C GLY A 59 1.65 5.12 -9.52
N GLN A 60 2.93 5.22 -9.84
CA GLN A 60 3.66 4.24 -10.68
C GLN A 60 2.96 3.89 -12.02
N GLY A 61 2.22 4.84 -12.60
CA GLY A 61 1.46 4.63 -13.84
C GLY A 61 0.16 3.83 -13.68
N GLN A 62 -0.30 3.60 -12.45
CA GLN A 62 -1.53 2.90 -12.13
C GLN A 62 -2.53 3.85 -11.47
N LEU A 63 -3.81 3.70 -11.85
CA LEU A 63 -4.94 4.33 -11.17
C LEU A 63 -5.37 3.44 -10.02
N SER A 64 -5.42 4.00 -8.81
CA SER A 64 -5.88 3.32 -7.60
C SER A 64 -7.12 4.02 -7.04
N TYR A 65 -8.08 3.24 -6.56
CA TYR A 65 -9.31 3.72 -5.92
C TYR A 65 -9.60 2.88 -4.68
N SER A 66 -10.15 3.47 -3.62
CA SER A 66 -10.22 2.79 -2.33
C SER A 66 -11.47 3.12 -1.54
N TYR A 67 -12.42 2.18 -1.52
CA TYR A 67 -13.72 2.34 -0.91
C TYR A 67 -13.77 1.69 0.47
N ASN A 68 -13.95 2.50 1.53
CA ASN A 68 -14.10 1.98 2.88
C ASN A 68 -15.51 1.46 3.10
N ILE A 69 -15.63 0.21 3.52
CA ILE A 69 -16.93 -0.40 3.83
C ILE A 69 -17.33 0.09 5.22
N ALA A 70 -18.42 0.84 5.30
CA ALA A 70 -18.99 1.29 6.57
C ALA A 70 -19.62 0.10 7.28
N ILE A 71 -18.97 -0.37 8.34
CA ILE A 71 -19.47 -1.44 9.20
C ILE A 71 -19.88 -0.80 10.52
N PRO A 72 -21.08 -1.12 11.05
CA PRO A 72 -21.51 -0.59 12.34
C PRO A 72 -20.48 -0.94 13.43
N ALA A 73 -20.25 -0.01 14.36
CA ALA A 73 -19.35 -0.22 15.48
C ALA A 73 -19.82 -1.42 16.30
N GLY A 74 -19.02 -2.48 16.30
CA GLY A 74 -19.29 -3.68 17.09
C GLY A 74 -19.04 -3.46 18.59
N ARG A 75 -19.09 -4.54 19.37
CA ARG A 75 -18.78 -4.54 20.82
C ARG A 75 -17.27 -4.46 21.09
N GLY A 76 -16.61 -3.41 20.62
CA GLY A 76 -15.20 -3.08 20.88
C GLY A 76 -14.20 -3.49 19.81
N VAL A 77 -14.52 -4.47 18.95
CA VAL A 77 -13.69 -4.84 17.78
C VAL A 77 -14.54 -4.69 16.53
N THR A 78 -14.10 -3.81 15.62
CA THR A 78 -14.74 -3.62 14.31
C THR A 78 -13.69 -3.89 13.23
N PRO A 79 -13.91 -4.85 12.32
CA PRO A 79 -12.98 -5.09 11.23
C PRO A 79 -12.95 -3.86 10.33
N LYS A 80 -11.75 -3.45 9.91
CA LYS A 80 -11.60 -2.44 8.86
C LYS A 80 -11.55 -3.17 7.52
N LEU A 81 -12.61 -3.06 6.73
CA LEU A 81 -12.67 -3.62 5.39
C LEU A 81 -12.70 -2.50 4.36
N GLN A 82 -11.87 -2.66 3.33
CA GLN A 82 -11.72 -1.72 2.25
C GLN A 82 -11.75 -2.49 0.93
N LEU A 83 -12.58 -2.02 0.01
CA LEU A 83 -12.61 -2.49 -1.36
C LEU A 83 -11.68 -1.60 -2.17
N GLU A 84 -10.53 -2.14 -2.55
CA GLU A 84 -9.51 -1.46 -3.31
C GLU A 84 -9.66 -1.78 -4.79
N TYR A 85 -9.31 -0.84 -5.66
CA TYR A 85 -9.19 -1.02 -7.10
C TYR A 85 -7.81 -0.56 -7.55
N SER A 86 -7.19 -1.31 -8.44
CA SER A 86 -5.99 -0.92 -9.18
C SER A 86 -6.15 -1.29 -10.66
N SER A 87 -5.90 -0.32 -11.55
CA SER A 87 -5.97 -0.55 -12.99
C SER A 87 -4.93 -1.56 -13.51
N GLY A 88 -3.87 -1.80 -12.75
CA GLY A 88 -2.84 -2.80 -13.09
C GLY A 88 -3.06 -4.17 -12.44
N ALA A 89 -4.09 -4.31 -11.60
CA ALA A 89 -4.42 -5.57 -10.98
C ALA A 89 -5.18 -6.49 -11.95
N ARG A 90 -5.21 -7.79 -11.60
CA ARG A 90 -5.85 -8.82 -12.42
C ARG A 90 -7.28 -9.04 -11.94
N TYR A 91 -7.92 -10.09 -12.48
CA TYR A 91 -9.20 -10.56 -11.96
C TYR A 91 -9.06 -11.07 -10.52
N SER A 92 -10.03 -10.72 -9.69
CA SER A 92 -10.29 -11.30 -8.36
C SER A 92 -11.74 -11.79 -8.25
N GLU A 93 -12.10 -12.31 -7.09
CA GLU A 93 -13.48 -12.69 -6.74
C GLU A 93 -14.46 -11.50 -6.82
N PHE A 94 -13.97 -10.27 -6.76
CA PHE A 94 -14.78 -9.04 -6.75
C PHE A 94 -14.82 -8.33 -8.11
N GLY A 95 -14.18 -8.90 -9.14
CA GLY A 95 -14.13 -8.36 -10.49
C GLY A 95 -12.73 -7.97 -10.93
N TYR A 96 -12.63 -7.37 -12.12
CA TYR A 96 -11.35 -6.96 -12.68
C TYR A 96 -10.79 -5.74 -11.95
N GLY A 97 -9.55 -5.85 -11.48
CA GLY A 97 -8.85 -4.74 -10.83
C GLY A 97 -9.31 -4.47 -9.39
N TRP A 98 -10.39 -5.09 -8.93
CA TRP A 98 -10.90 -4.95 -7.56
C TRP A 98 -10.27 -5.99 -6.63
N GLN A 99 -10.11 -5.67 -5.35
CA GLN A 99 -9.63 -6.59 -4.32
C GLN A 99 -10.11 -6.13 -2.95
N LEU A 100 -10.47 -7.07 -2.08
CA LEU A 100 -10.84 -6.77 -0.70
C LEU A 100 -9.60 -6.83 0.22
N SER A 101 -9.49 -5.90 1.17
CA SER A 101 -8.38 -5.78 2.12
C SER A 101 -8.43 -6.83 3.25
N ILE A 102 -8.51 -8.12 2.90
CA ILE A 102 -8.48 -9.23 3.86
C ILE A 102 -7.06 -9.81 3.93
N PRO A 103 -6.49 -9.99 5.13
CA PRO A 103 -5.19 -10.62 5.29
C PRO A 103 -5.26 -12.11 4.91
N THR A 104 -4.40 -12.52 3.99
CA THR A 104 -4.30 -13.89 3.49
C THR A 104 -2.83 -14.28 3.34
N ILE A 105 -2.53 -15.57 3.53
CA ILE A 105 -1.20 -16.12 3.27
C ILE A 105 -1.32 -17.20 2.20
N GLU A 106 -0.57 -17.03 1.12
CA GLU A 106 -0.55 -17.94 -0.02
C GLU A 106 0.88 -18.41 -0.31
N ARG A 107 1.00 -19.51 -1.06
CA ARG A 107 2.32 -19.98 -1.53
C ARG A 107 2.81 -19.11 -2.68
N SER A 108 4.11 -18.81 -2.70
CA SER A 108 4.69 -17.94 -3.72
C SER A 108 4.81 -18.64 -5.08
N GLN A 109 4.23 -18.04 -6.13
CA GLN A 109 4.39 -18.49 -7.53
C GLN A 109 5.48 -17.71 -8.29
N ARG A 110 6.26 -16.88 -7.58
CA ARG A 110 7.23 -15.97 -8.23
C ARG A 110 8.33 -16.71 -8.99
N LYS A 111 8.70 -17.92 -8.55
CA LYS A 111 9.76 -18.74 -9.15
C LYS A 111 9.23 -19.79 -10.14
N GLY A 112 8.01 -19.62 -10.65
CA GLY A 112 7.35 -20.56 -11.56
C GLY A 112 6.24 -21.33 -10.85
N ILE A 113 6.16 -22.63 -11.10
CA ILE A 113 5.14 -23.50 -10.48
C ILE A 113 5.32 -23.54 -8.96
N VAL A 114 4.19 -23.58 -8.25
CA VAL A 114 4.15 -23.72 -6.80
C VAL A 114 4.78 -25.05 -6.40
N ASP A 115 5.95 -24.97 -5.77
CA ASP A 115 6.55 -26.11 -5.08
C ASP A 115 6.00 -26.20 -3.66
N TYR A 116 5.24 -27.27 -3.38
CA TYR A 116 4.65 -27.53 -2.08
C TYR A 116 5.69 -27.91 -1.00
N ASN A 117 6.90 -28.30 -1.42
CA ASN A 117 8.02 -28.57 -0.51
C ASN A 117 8.79 -27.29 -0.16
N SER A 118 8.64 -26.23 -0.94
CA SER A 118 9.29 -24.96 -0.67
C SER A 118 8.63 -24.20 0.49
N ASP A 119 9.44 -23.52 1.29
CA ASP A 119 9.01 -22.65 2.40
C ASP A 119 8.88 -21.17 1.95
N LEU A 120 8.38 -20.94 0.73
CA LEU A 120 8.18 -19.60 0.17
C LEU A 120 6.70 -19.19 0.22
N PHE A 121 6.39 -18.21 1.05
CA PHE A 121 5.03 -17.71 1.25
C PHE A 121 4.91 -16.22 0.92
N LEU A 122 3.72 -15.79 0.57
CA LEU A 122 3.34 -14.40 0.35
C LEU A 122 2.24 -14.06 1.36
N PHE A 123 2.42 -12.96 2.08
CA PHE A 123 1.35 -12.30 2.80
C PHE A 123 0.70 -11.27 1.87
N ARG A 124 -0.62 -11.32 1.77
CA ARG A 124 -1.42 -10.41 0.95
C ARG A 124 -2.50 -9.76 1.81
N GLU A 125 -2.64 -8.45 1.66
CA GLU A 125 -3.74 -7.67 2.22
C GLU A 125 -4.14 -6.63 1.17
N GLY A 126 -5.32 -6.82 0.56
CA GLY A 126 -5.72 -6.02 -0.59
C GLY A 126 -4.77 -6.24 -1.77
N HIS A 127 -4.35 -5.15 -2.43
CA HIS A 127 -3.34 -5.18 -3.48
C HIS A 127 -1.89 -5.25 -2.96
N SER A 128 -1.69 -5.11 -1.66
CA SER A 128 -0.36 -5.18 -1.05
C SER A 128 0.07 -6.63 -0.92
N THR A 129 1.25 -6.96 -1.43
CA THR A 129 1.85 -8.29 -1.31
C THR A 129 3.27 -8.18 -0.78
N THR A 130 3.56 -8.95 0.27
CA THR A 130 4.89 -9.01 0.88
C THR A 130 5.34 -10.45 0.96
N GLN A 131 6.58 -10.71 0.59
CA GLN A 131 7.11 -12.07 0.67
C GLN A 131 7.60 -12.37 2.07
N LEU A 132 7.21 -13.54 2.57
CA LEU A 132 7.66 -14.06 3.85
C LEU A 132 8.88 -14.97 3.64
N ILE A 133 9.82 -14.86 4.56
CA ILE A 133 11.04 -15.67 4.62
C ILE A 133 11.12 -16.36 5.98
N PRO A 134 11.53 -17.65 6.04
CA PRO A 134 11.72 -18.33 7.31
C PRO A 134 12.94 -17.75 8.03
N THR A 135 12.82 -17.54 9.34
CA THR A 135 13.94 -17.05 10.18
C THR A 135 14.83 -18.19 10.67
N GLY A 136 14.33 -19.44 10.64
CA GLY A 136 14.98 -20.61 11.25
C GLY A 136 14.66 -20.78 12.73
N GLU A 137 14.09 -19.75 13.36
CA GLU A 137 13.57 -19.81 14.72
C GLU A 137 12.30 -20.65 14.82
N THR A 138 12.17 -21.35 15.95
CA THR A 138 10.96 -22.07 16.32
C THR A 138 10.45 -21.57 17.67
N THR A 139 9.14 -21.41 17.78
CA THR A 139 8.47 -21.08 19.04
C THR A 139 8.50 -22.32 19.94
N PRO A 140 8.48 -22.19 21.30
CA PRO A 140 8.44 -23.34 22.20
C PRO A 140 7.33 -24.38 21.89
N ASN A 141 6.23 -23.92 21.27
CA ASN A 141 5.11 -24.77 20.85
C ASN A 141 5.29 -25.41 19.46
N GLY A 142 6.51 -25.43 18.90
CA GLY A 142 6.82 -26.04 17.61
C GLY A 142 6.43 -25.22 16.37
N GLY A 143 6.04 -23.95 16.54
CA GLY A 143 5.69 -23.07 15.42
C GLY A 143 6.92 -22.54 14.69
N LYS A 144 6.94 -22.59 13.36
CA LYS A 144 8.01 -21.99 12.54
C LYS A 144 7.80 -20.49 12.42
N VAL A 145 8.83 -19.70 12.68
CA VAL A 145 8.76 -18.22 12.61
C VAL A 145 9.21 -17.72 11.24
N TYR A 146 8.43 -16.79 10.70
CA TYR A 146 8.67 -16.11 9.42
C TYR A 146 8.67 -14.59 9.62
N ARG A 147 9.40 -13.89 8.76
CA ARG A 147 9.41 -12.43 8.68
C ARG A 147 9.21 -11.95 7.25
N GLU A 148 8.77 -10.71 7.12
CA GLU A 148 8.75 -10.01 5.84
C GLU A 148 10.17 -9.91 5.29
N ARG A 149 10.38 -10.18 3.99
CA ARG A 149 11.69 -9.97 3.37
C ARG A 149 12.12 -8.51 3.46
N VAL A 150 11.18 -7.61 3.27
CA VAL A 150 11.36 -6.16 3.43
C VAL A 150 10.42 -5.76 4.54
N GLU A 151 10.96 -5.52 5.73
CA GLU A 151 10.16 -5.20 6.90
C GLU A 151 9.52 -3.82 6.75
N LYS A 152 8.22 -3.75 6.99
CA LYS A 152 7.47 -2.48 7.06
C LYS A 152 6.67 -2.36 8.35
N SER A 153 5.98 -3.44 8.72
CA SER A 153 5.02 -3.46 9.83
C SER A 153 5.58 -4.07 11.12
N PHE A 154 6.71 -4.78 11.03
CA PHE A 154 7.29 -5.60 12.10
C PHE A 154 6.30 -6.63 12.67
N ASN A 155 5.32 -7.06 11.87
CA ASN A 155 4.42 -8.14 12.23
C ASN A 155 5.19 -9.47 12.37
N GLN A 156 4.80 -10.29 13.34
CA GLN A 156 5.34 -11.63 13.51
C GLN A 156 4.42 -12.66 12.86
N TYR A 157 4.99 -13.51 12.01
CA TYR A 157 4.26 -14.56 11.30
C TYR A 157 4.72 -15.93 11.82
N ILE A 158 3.78 -16.74 12.34
CA ILE A 158 4.09 -18.04 12.93
C ILE A 158 3.22 -19.10 12.25
N ARG A 159 3.84 -20.16 11.75
CA ARG A 159 3.15 -21.28 11.12
C ARG A 159 3.10 -22.49 12.04
N TYR A 160 1.90 -23.03 12.25
CA TYR A 160 1.64 -24.27 12.97
C TYR A 160 1.02 -25.29 12.00
N GLY A 161 1.84 -26.17 11.43
CA GLY A 161 1.39 -27.13 10.40
C GLY A 161 0.78 -26.42 9.18
N ASN A 162 -0.55 -26.40 9.11
CA ASN A 162 -1.33 -25.79 8.02
C ASN A 162 -1.96 -24.45 8.39
N THR A 163 -1.93 -24.06 9.66
CA THR A 163 -2.53 -22.81 10.16
C THR A 163 -1.45 -21.76 10.39
N TRP A 164 -1.82 -20.50 10.21
CA TRP A 164 -0.96 -19.36 10.43
C TRP A 164 -1.50 -18.44 11.51
N ARG A 165 -0.60 -17.96 12.34
CA ARG A 165 -0.86 -16.90 13.32
C ARG A 165 -0.04 -15.68 12.94
N VAL A 166 -0.72 -14.54 12.80
CA VAL A 166 -0.08 -13.24 12.59
C VAL A 166 -0.31 -12.37 13.82
N LEU A 167 0.76 -11.80 14.36
CA LEU A 167 0.74 -10.92 15.53
C LEU A 167 1.23 -9.54 15.10
N GLY A 168 0.44 -8.51 15.34
CA GLY A 168 0.76 -7.14 14.95
C GLY A 168 -0.18 -6.13 15.58
N ASN A 169 0.34 -4.98 16.00
CA ASN A 169 -0.45 -3.87 16.59
C ASN A 169 -1.38 -4.30 17.75
N GLY A 170 -0.96 -5.28 18.56
CA GLY A 170 -1.75 -5.84 19.66
C GLY A 170 -2.90 -6.76 19.24
N LEU A 171 -3.07 -7.01 17.94
CA LEU A 171 -4.05 -7.94 17.38
C LEU A 171 -3.39 -9.27 17.00
N ARG A 172 -4.19 -10.33 17.05
CA ARG A 172 -3.84 -11.68 16.62
C ARG A 172 -4.81 -12.12 15.53
N TYR A 173 -4.29 -12.48 14.37
CA TYR A 173 -5.05 -13.09 13.28
C TYR A 173 -4.71 -14.58 13.19
N GLU A 174 -5.73 -15.41 13.03
CA GLU A 174 -5.60 -16.84 12.72
C GLU A 174 -6.10 -17.07 11.30
N LEU A 175 -5.28 -17.71 10.47
CA LEU A 175 -5.54 -17.91 9.04
C LEU A 175 -5.37 -19.39 8.69
N GLY A 176 -6.30 -19.94 7.91
CA GLY A 176 -6.25 -21.35 7.51
C GLY A 176 -6.58 -22.33 8.65
N THR A 177 -7.49 -21.93 9.54
CA THR A 177 -8.17 -22.82 10.50
C THR A 177 -9.27 -23.61 9.83
#